data_AF-A0A9X6ADA9-F1
#
_entry.id   AF-A0A9X6ADA9-F1
#
_cell.length_a   1.000
_cell.length_b   1.000
_cell.length_c   1.000
_cell.angle_alpha   90.00
_cell.angle_beta   90.00
_cell.angle_gamma   90.00
#
_symmetry.space_group_name_H-M   'P 1'
#
loop_
_entity.id
_entity.type
_entity.pdbx_description
1 polymer ?
#
loop_
_entity_poly.entity_id
_entity_poly.type
_entity_poly.pdbx_seq_one_letter_code
_entity_poly.pdbx_strand_id
1 'polypeptide(L)'
;MALPSADLGDGTYRNPVLDADWSDPDLLCVGDDFYLTASSFGRVPGLPLLHSRDLVNWTLVGHALQRLEPAGDFRKPRHDCGVWAPSLRYHDDRFWIFWGDPDHGIFQVNAPEIRGPWTRPHLVKEGKGLIDACPLWDEETGEAYLVHAWAKSRAGVKNRLTGHRMRPDGTGLLDEGKVIIDADRIPGWFTLEGPKAYRHDGWFWIFAPAGGVETGWQGAFRSRGFFGPYEERVVLEQGDTEVNGPHQGGWVRTKAGEDWFAHFQ
;
A
#
# COMPACT_ATOMS: atom_id res chain seq x y z
N MET A 1 9.69 23.89 -4.94
CA MET A 1 8.56 24.39 -5.76
C MET A 1 7.32 24.01 -4.99
N ALA A 2 6.43 24.96 -4.67
CA ALA A 2 5.17 24.61 -3.99
C ALA A 2 4.29 23.85 -4.99
N LEU A 3 3.72 22.71 -4.59
CA LEU A 3 2.73 22.01 -5.40
C LEU A 3 1.49 22.90 -5.57
N PRO A 4 0.77 22.84 -6.69
CA PRO A 4 -0.49 23.56 -6.85
C PRO A 4 -1.44 23.20 -5.69
N SER A 5 -2.03 24.21 -5.05
CA SER A 5 -2.97 23.96 -3.96
C SER A 5 -4.25 23.31 -4.49
N ALA A 6 -4.66 22.22 -3.85
CA ALA A 6 -5.95 21.58 -4.05
C ALA A 6 -7.06 22.23 -3.21
N ASP A 7 -6.68 22.93 -2.13
CA ASP A 7 -7.56 23.75 -1.32
C ASP A 7 -8.00 25.00 -2.09
N LEU A 8 -9.31 25.21 -2.16
CA LEU A 8 -9.95 26.33 -2.87
C LEU A 8 -10.19 27.55 -1.97
N GLY A 9 -9.89 27.46 -0.67
CA GLY A 9 -9.98 28.55 0.30
C GLY A 9 -11.39 28.91 0.75
N ASP A 10 -12.39 28.11 0.37
CA ASP A 10 -13.82 28.30 0.67
C ASP A 10 -14.43 27.13 1.45
N GLY A 11 -13.59 26.24 1.98
CA GLY A 11 -13.99 25.01 2.66
C GLY A 11 -14.20 23.82 1.71
N THR A 12 -13.88 23.96 0.42
CA THR A 12 -13.91 22.89 -0.57
C THR A 12 -12.51 22.60 -1.14
N TYR A 13 -12.38 21.47 -1.82
CA TYR A 13 -11.13 21.05 -2.47
C TYR A 13 -11.40 20.50 -3.87
N ARG A 14 -10.35 20.39 -4.69
CA ARG A 14 -10.39 19.70 -5.99
C ARG A 14 -9.41 18.53 -6.02
N ASN A 15 -9.76 17.51 -6.79
CA ASN A 15 -8.80 16.49 -7.19
C ASN A 15 -8.02 16.93 -8.46
N PRO A 16 -6.76 16.48 -8.63
CA PRO A 16 -5.99 15.69 -7.66
C PRO A 16 -5.55 16.53 -6.45
N VAL A 17 -5.68 15.98 -5.22
CA VAL A 17 -5.15 16.63 -4.01
C VAL A 17 -3.61 16.70 -3.99
N LEU A 18 -2.98 15.88 -4.83
CA LEU A 18 -1.54 15.80 -5.01
C LEU A 18 -1.22 15.66 -6.49
N ASP A 19 -0.86 16.76 -7.13
CA ASP A 19 -0.48 16.78 -8.56
C ASP A 19 1.04 16.57 -8.71
N ALA A 20 1.47 15.31 -8.55
CA ALA A 20 2.87 14.91 -8.57
C ALA A 20 3.04 13.49 -9.13
N ASP A 21 4.25 13.18 -9.63
CA ASP A 21 4.66 11.87 -10.14
C ASP A 21 4.94 10.89 -8.98
N TRP A 22 3.88 10.57 -8.21
CA TRP A 22 3.88 9.68 -7.06
C TRP A 22 2.71 8.70 -7.17
N SER A 23 2.99 7.51 -7.72
CA SER A 23 2.01 6.43 -7.87
C SER A 23 1.83 5.63 -6.57
N ASP A 24 0.72 4.89 -6.51
CA ASP A 24 0.42 3.93 -5.45
C ASP A 24 0.44 4.53 -4.04
N PRO A 25 -0.29 5.63 -3.78
CA PRO A 25 -0.32 6.25 -2.47
C PRO A 25 -0.92 5.30 -1.44
N ASP A 26 -0.27 5.21 -0.27
CA ASP A 26 -0.87 4.58 0.89
C ASP A 26 -0.95 5.58 2.05
N LEU A 27 -2.12 5.64 2.67
CA LEU A 27 -2.46 6.58 3.72
C LEU A 27 -2.37 5.93 5.10
N LEU A 28 -1.95 6.72 6.08
CA LEU A 28 -1.92 6.35 7.48
C LEU A 28 -2.41 7.52 8.34
N CYS A 29 -3.29 7.23 9.30
CA CYS A 29 -3.71 8.18 10.34
C CYS A 29 -3.05 7.81 11.67
N VAL A 30 -2.36 8.76 12.31
CA VAL A 30 -1.83 8.61 13.68
C VAL A 30 -2.22 9.84 14.48
N GLY A 31 -3.16 9.67 15.41
CA GLY A 31 -3.72 10.81 16.15
C GLY A 31 -4.50 11.74 15.22
N ASP A 32 -4.09 13.01 15.14
CA ASP A 32 -4.68 14.04 14.27
C ASP A 32 -3.87 14.27 12.99
N ASP A 33 -2.81 13.50 12.78
CA ASP A 33 -1.89 13.67 11.67
C ASP A 33 -2.07 12.53 10.65
N PHE A 34 -2.10 12.92 9.38
CA PHE A 34 -2.17 12.02 8.25
C PHE A 34 -0.82 11.96 7.55
N TYR A 35 -0.44 10.76 7.14
CA TYR A 35 0.80 10.49 6.44
C TYR A 35 0.52 9.75 5.15
N LEU A 36 1.35 10.02 4.14
CA LEU A 36 1.29 9.35 2.85
C LEU A 36 2.71 8.93 2.45
N THR A 37 2.82 7.71 1.91
CA THR A 37 3.99 7.31 1.11
C THR A 37 3.53 6.82 -0.25
N ALA A 38 4.45 6.80 -1.21
CA ALA A 38 4.20 6.39 -2.58
C ALA A 38 5.35 5.53 -3.11
N SER A 39 5.12 4.84 -4.23
CA SER A 39 6.17 4.12 -4.95
C SER A 39 7.31 5.05 -5.35
N SER A 40 8.52 4.50 -5.42
CA SER A 40 9.70 5.24 -5.90
C SER A 40 10.51 4.50 -6.96
N PHE A 41 10.18 3.23 -7.23
CA PHE A 41 10.91 2.38 -8.17
C PHE A 41 12.42 2.41 -7.89
N GLY A 42 13.21 2.71 -8.92
CA GLY A 42 14.67 2.86 -8.84
C GLY A 42 15.16 4.21 -8.32
N ARG A 43 14.28 5.14 -7.90
CA ARG A 43 14.65 6.50 -7.47
C ARG A 43 15.06 6.49 -5.99
N VAL A 44 16.21 7.11 -5.69
CA VAL A 44 16.68 7.38 -4.33
C VAL A 44 17.08 8.86 -4.16
N PRO A 45 16.78 9.51 -3.02
CA PRO A 45 16.06 8.96 -1.88
C PRO A 45 14.60 8.58 -2.25
N GLY A 46 14.18 7.39 -1.84
CA GLY A 46 12.91 6.75 -2.21
C GLY A 46 11.92 6.73 -1.04
N LEU A 47 10.72 6.19 -1.26
CA LEU A 47 9.62 6.23 -0.29
C LEU A 47 9.39 7.66 0.25
N PRO A 48 8.92 8.60 -0.60
CA PRO A 48 8.62 9.97 -0.17
C PRO A 48 7.60 9.94 0.96
N LEU A 49 7.80 10.81 1.95
CA LEU A 49 6.92 10.89 3.13
C LEU A 49 6.25 12.24 3.12
N LEU A 50 4.93 12.24 3.05
CA LEU A 50 4.13 13.46 3.15
C LEU A 50 3.34 13.47 4.45
N HIS A 51 3.04 14.67 4.91
CA HIS A 51 2.23 14.94 6.10
C HIS A 51 1.09 15.90 5.75
N SER A 52 -0.07 15.68 6.34
CA SER A 52 -1.24 16.54 6.26
C SER A 52 -2.03 16.48 7.59
N ARG A 53 -2.89 17.47 7.82
CA ARG A 53 -3.88 17.48 8.91
C ARG A 53 -5.32 17.54 8.40
N ASP A 54 -5.51 17.65 7.10
CA ASP A 54 -6.81 17.85 6.46
C ASP A 54 -7.02 16.97 5.21
N LEU A 55 -6.04 16.11 4.88
CA LEU A 55 -6.01 15.22 3.70
C LEU A 55 -5.99 15.94 2.34
N VAL A 56 -5.95 17.28 2.34
CA VAL A 56 -5.98 18.13 1.15
C VAL A 56 -4.64 18.84 0.95
N ASN A 57 -4.10 19.43 2.01
CA ASN A 57 -2.85 20.17 2.01
C ASN A 57 -1.72 19.25 2.48
N TRP A 58 -0.83 18.88 1.55
CA TRP A 58 0.26 17.94 1.79
C TRP A 58 1.64 18.62 1.78
N THR A 59 2.46 18.30 2.77
CA THR A 59 3.86 18.74 2.85
C THR A 59 4.80 17.55 2.77
N LEU A 60 5.77 17.57 1.86
CA LEU A 60 6.87 16.60 1.85
C LEU A 60 7.74 16.79 3.10
N VAL A 61 7.79 15.78 3.97
CA VAL A 61 8.52 15.80 5.24
C VAL A 61 9.82 14.99 5.23
N GLY A 62 10.07 14.22 4.18
CA GLY A 62 11.32 13.48 4.01
C GLY A 62 11.17 12.28 3.09
N HIS A 63 12.11 11.34 3.22
CA HIS A 63 12.16 10.09 2.46
C HIS A 63 12.64 8.97 3.39
N ALA A 64 11.99 7.81 3.37
CA ALA A 64 12.34 6.69 4.24
C ALA A 64 13.55 5.89 3.74
N LEU A 65 13.85 5.95 2.43
CA LEU A 65 14.83 5.06 1.81
C LEU A 65 16.00 5.82 1.19
N GLN A 66 17.18 5.69 1.77
CA GLN A 66 18.38 6.39 1.25
C GLN A 66 19.09 5.62 0.14
N ARG A 67 18.96 4.28 0.10
CA ARG A 67 19.58 3.40 -0.89
C ARG A 67 18.74 2.15 -1.11
N LEU A 68 18.72 1.65 -2.34
CA LEU A 68 18.10 0.38 -2.70
C LEU A 68 19.03 -0.79 -2.37
N GLU A 69 18.44 -1.93 -2.03
CA GLU A 69 19.14 -3.19 -1.76
C GLU A 69 18.57 -4.30 -2.65
N PRO A 70 19.39 -5.24 -3.13
CA PRO A 70 20.85 -5.32 -2.95
C PRO A 70 21.61 -4.23 -3.74
N ALA A 71 22.51 -3.48 -3.09
CA ALA A 71 23.16 -2.31 -3.71
C ALA A 71 23.92 -2.60 -5.03
N GLY A 72 24.39 -3.84 -5.24
CA GLY A 72 25.07 -4.26 -6.47
C GLY A 72 24.18 -4.17 -7.71
N ASP A 73 22.89 -4.45 -7.55
CA ASP A 73 21.90 -4.54 -8.62
C ASP A 73 21.43 -3.17 -9.11
N PHE A 74 21.56 -2.15 -8.25
CA PHE A 74 21.13 -0.77 -8.53
C PHE A 74 22.30 0.17 -8.85
N ARG A 75 23.46 -0.38 -9.22
CA ARG A 75 24.61 0.40 -9.74
C ARG A 75 24.34 1.01 -11.13
N LYS A 76 23.33 0.52 -11.83
CA LYS A 76 22.87 1.03 -13.12
C LYS A 76 21.36 1.26 -13.07
N PRO A 77 20.82 2.24 -13.81
CA PRO A 77 19.38 2.43 -13.91
C PRO A 77 18.67 1.13 -14.35
N ARG A 78 17.59 0.79 -13.64
CA ARG A 78 16.69 -0.32 -13.97
C ARG A 78 15.28 0.22 -14.03
N HIS A 79 14.63 0.04 -15.18
CA HIS A 79 13.23 0.43 -15.35
C HIS A 79 12.33 -0.56 -14.62
N ASP A 80 11.25 -0.07 -14.00
CA ASP A 80 10.21 -0.92 -13.42
C ASP A 80 10.73 -1.91 -12.35
N CYS A 81 11.71 -1.49 -11.54
CA CYS A 81 12.36 -2.30 -10.50
C CYS A 81 12.52 -1.50 -9.20
N GLY A 82 12.84 -2.17 -8.09
CA GLY A 82 13.03 -1.52 -6.79
C GLY A 82 11.74 -1.41 -5.99
N VAL A 83 11.36 -0.20 -5.57
CA VAL A 83 10.20 0.02 -4.69
C VAL A 83 8.90 0.14 -5.49
N TRP A 84 8.13 -0.94 -5.60
CA TRP A 84 6.73 -0.89 -6.05
C TRP A 84 5.78 -0.53 -4.89
N ALA A 85 4.46 -0.64 -5.11
CA ALA A 85 3.43 -0.13 -4.22
C ALA A 85 3.71 -0.43 -2.73
N PRO A 86 4.01 0.60 -1.93
CA PRO A 86 4.34 0.44 -0.52
C PRO A 86 3.09 0.41 0.35
N SER A 87 3.22 -0.11 1.56
CA SER A 87 2.21 0.00 2.62
C SER A 87 2.82 0.63 3.87
N LEU A 88 2.22 1.70 4.38
CA LEU A 88 2.65 2.46 5.55
C LEU A 88 1.75 2.16 6.74
N ARG A 89 2.32 1.69 7.85
CA ARG A 89 1.57 1.34 9.07
C ARG A 89 2.22 1.96 10.31
N TYR A 90 1.42 2.16 11.35
CA TYR A 90 1.91 2.48 12.69
C TYR A 90 1.56 1.34 13.61
N HIS A 91 2.56 0.78 14.28
CA HIS A 91 2.40 -0.32 15.23
C HIS A 91 3.56 -0.33 16.21
N ASP A 92 3.26 -0.60 17.49
CA ASP A 92 4.25 -0.68 18.58
C ASP A 92 5.15 0.57 18.65
N ASP A 93 4.50 1.74 18.65
CA ASP A 93 5.14 3.07 18.65
C ASP A 93 6.17 3.32 17.54
N ARG A 94 5.95 2.69 16.38
CA ARG A 94 6.84 2.81 15.22
C ARG A 94 6.06 2.93 13.93
N PHE A 95 6.66 3.65 12.98
CA PHE A 95 6.25 3.66 11.59
C PHE A 95 6.92 2.51 10.85
N TRP A 96 6.17 1.79 10.03
CA TRP A 96 6.60 0.66 9.24
C TRP A 96 6.23 0.89 7.79
N ILE A 97 7.17 0.64 6.88
CA ILE A 97 6.89 0.62 5.45
C ILE A 97 7.33 -0.71 4.88
N PHE A 98 6.40 -1.41 4.25
CA PHE A 98 6.64 -2.65 3.52
C PHE A 98 6.43 -2.40 2.04
N TRP A 99 7.19 -3.07 1.18
CA TRP A 99 6.98 -3.02 -0.26
C TRP A 99 7.44 -4.33 -0.90
N GLY A 100 6.94 -4.58 -2.10
CA GLY A 100 7.49 -5.61 -2.98
C GLY A 100 8.53 -5.03 -3.93
N ASP A 101 9.68 -5.68 -4.02
CA ASP A 101 10.58 -5.59 -5.16
C ASP A 101 10.26 -6.80 -6.07
N PRO A 102 9.84 -6.58 -7.33
CA PRO A 102 9.39 -7.66 -8.20
C PRO A 102 10.49 -8.68 -8.52
N ASP A 103 11.77 -8.33 -8.36
CA ASP A 103 12.90 -9.20 -8.68
C ASP A 103 13.48 -9.91 -7.45
N HIS A 104 13.35 -9.31 -6.26
CA HIS A 104 14.04 -9.76 -5.04
C HIS A 104 13.10 -10.26 -3.94
N GLY A 105 11.89 -9.69 -3.83
CA GLY A 105 10.89 -10.10 -2.85
C GLY A 105 10.40 -8.95 -1.97
N ILE A 106 9.94 -9.28 -0.77
CA ILE A 106 9.30 -8.31 0.13
C ILE A 106 10.34 -7.74 1.09
N PHE A 107 10.38 -6.42 1.18
CA PHE A 107 11.24 -5.70 2.11
C PHE A 107 10.43 -4.88 3.11
N GLN A 108 11.07 -4.53 4.23
CA GLN A 108 10.57 -3.53 5.15
C GLN A 108 11.65 -2.56 5.64
N VAL A 109 11.21 -1.37 6.03
CA VAL A 109 11.94 -0.42 6.88
C VAL A 109 11.02 0.08 7.98
N ASN A 110 11.59 0.48 9.11
CA ASN A 110 10.81 1.11 10.18
C ASN A 110 11.59 2.22 10.90
N ALA A 111 10.87 3.05 11.64
CA ALA A 111 11.40 4.18 12.38
C ALA A 111 10.55 4.49 13.62
N PRO A 112 11.14 5.06 14.69
CA PRO A 112 10.37 5.55 15.83
C PRO A 112 9.56 6.81 15.51
N GLU A 113 9.97 7.59 14.51
CA GLU A 113 9.27 8.79 14.04
C GLU A 113 9.20 8.79 12.52
N ILE A 114 8.19 9.45 11.94
CA ILE A 114 8.04 9.56 10.48
C ILE A 114 9.28 10.19 9.81
N ARG A 115 9.97 11.12 10.48
CA ARG A 115 11.20 11.74 9.97
C ARG A 115 12.45 10.88 10.19
N GLY A 116 12.29 9.69 10.75
CA GLY A 116 13.37 8.75 11.03
C GLY A 116 13.87 8.82 12.49
N PRO A 117 15.04 8.21 12.78
CA PRO A 117 15.90 7.50 11.82
C PRO A 117 15.25 6.21 11.32
N TRP A 118 15.22 6.05 9.99
CA TRP A 118 14.74 4.83 9.33
C TRP A 118 15.83 3.75 9.32
N THR A 119 15.42 2.49 9.53
CA THR A 119 16.32 1.34 9.42
C THR A 119 16.80 1.12 7.98
N ARG A 120 17.84 0.30 7.80
CA ARG A 120 18.18 -0.23 6.46
C ARG A 120 17.08 -1.19 5.98
N PRO A 121 16.90 -1.35 4.66
CA PRO A 121 16.01 -2.36 4.10
C PRO A 121 16.31 -3.75 4.66
N HIS A 122 15.28 -4.39 5.18
CA HIS A 122 15.33 -5.78 5.64
C HIS A 122 14.51 -6.65 4.70
N LEU A 123 15.11 -7.69 4.15
CA LEU A 123 14.40 -8.66 3.29
C LEU A 123 13.57 -9.60 4.16
N VAL A 124 12.24 -9.46 4.08
CA VAL A 124 11.25 -10.23 4.86
C VAL A 124 11.01 -11.58 4.22
N LYS A 125 10.90 -11.63 2.88
CA LYS A 125 10.74 -12.86 2.10
C LYS A 125 11.38 -12.68 0.74
N GLU A 126 12.34 -13.55 0.41
CA GLU A 126 12.91 -13.65 -0.92
C GLU A 126 11.90 -14.27 -1.90
N GLY A 127 11.86 -13.76 -3.12
CA GLY A 127 11.10 -14.36 -4.21
C GLY A 127 10.89 -13.42 -5.38
N LYS A 128 10.49 -13.97 -6.52
CA LYS A 128 10.16 -13.18 -7.72
C LYS A 128 8.67 -12.93 -7.84
N GLY A 129 8.33 -11.70 -8.19
CA GLY A 129 6.97 -11.23 -8.45
C GLY A 129 6.11 -11.07 -7.22
N LEU A 130 6.69 -10.99 -6.01
CA LEU A 130 5.97 -10.70 -4.77
C LEU A 130 5.83 -9.18 -4.70
N ILE A 131 4.62 -8.67 -4.96
CA ILE A 131 4.37 -7.23 -5.08
C ILE A 131 3.29 -6.78 -4.09
N ASP A 132 3.24 -5.47 -3.87
CA ASP A 132 2.16 -4.80 -3.15
C ASP A 132 1.93 -5.37 -1.74
N ALA A 133 3.03 -5.61 -1.03
CA ALA A 133 2.99 -6.19 0.31
C ALA A 133 2.36 -5.23 1.32
N CYS A 134 1.38 -5.73 2.09
CA CYS A 134 0.76 -5.00 3.18
C CYS A 134 0.76 -5.84 4.47
N PRO A 135 1.43 -5.37 5.53
CA PRO A 135 1.36 -6.00 6.84
C PRO A 135 0.05 -5.61 7.56
N LEU A 136 -0.35 -6.44 8.51
CA LEU A 136 -1.42 -6.19 9.45
C LEU A 136 -1.06 -6.81 10.79
N TRP A 137 -1.05 -6.01 11.85
CA TRP A 137 -0.98 -6.50 13.23
C TRP A 137 -2.38 -6.53 13.81
N ASP A 138 -2.81 -7.70 14.28
CA ASP A 138 -4.10 -7.86 14.93
C ASP A 138 -3.92 -7.75 16.44
N GLU A 139 -4.11 -6.54 16.97
CA GLU A 139 -3.90 -6.23 18.38
C GLU A 139 -4.79 -7.06 19.32
N GLU A 140 -5.95 -7.53 18.83
CA GLU A 140 -6.86 -8.37 19.63
C GLU A 140 -6.27 -9.76 19.90
N THR A 141 -5.56 -10.34 18.94
CA THR A 141 -4.99 -11.69 19.03
C THR A 141 -3.49 -11.70 19.34
N GLY A 142 -2.81 -10.59 19.08
CA GLY A 142 -1.34 -10.50 19.11
C GLY A 142 -0.67 -11.19 17.91
N GLU A 143 -1.45 -11.68 16.94
CA GLU A 143 -0.91 -12.23 15.69
C GLU A 143 -0.59 -11.12 14.70
N ALA A 144 0.36 -11.39 13.82
CA ALA A 144 0.68 -10.52 12.70
C ALA A 144 0.55 -11.29 11.39
N TYR A 145 0.13 -10.57 10.36
CA TYR A 145 -0.12 -11.13 9.04
C TYR A 145 0.46 -10.24 7.96
N LEU A 146 0.64 -10.82 6.78
CA LEU A 146 1.02 -10.09 5.58
C LEU A 146 0.20 -10.59 4.41
N VAL A 147 -0.32 -9.68 3.59
CA VAL A 147 -0.91 -9.99 2.29
C VAL A 147 -0.07 -9.38 1.18
N HIS A 148 0.05 -10.07 0.05
CA HIS A 148 0.69 -9.52 -1.14
C HIS A 148 -0.01 -10.01 -2.41
N ALA A 149 0.23 -9.31 -3.52
CA ALA A 149 -0.20 -9.69 -4.86
C ALA A 149 0.97 -10.31 -5.66
N TRP A 150 0.69 -10.65 -6.92
CA TRP A 150 1.64 -11.29 -7.82
C TRP A 150 1.83 -10.53 -9.13
N ALA A 151 3.09 -10.28 -9.50
CA ALA A 151 3.44 -9.72 -10.80
C ALA A 151 3.55 -10.80 -11.87
N LYS A 152 2.63 -10.80 -12.85
CA LYS A 152 2.66 -11.76 -13.98
C LYS A 152 3.98 -11.72 -14.75
N SER A 153 4.57 -10.53 -14.88
CA SER A 153 5.81 -10.30 -15.60
C SER A 153 7.02 -11.02 -15.01
N ARG A 154 6.99 -11.39 -13.71
CA ARG A 154 8.11 -12.07 -13.02
C ARG A 154 7.73 -13.48 -12.56
N ALA A 155 6.54 -13.65 -11.99
CA ALA A 155 6.08 -14.93 -11.43
C ALA A 155 5.18 -15.75 -12.37
N GLY A 156 4.72 -15.17 -13.49
CA GLY A 156 3.72 -15.81 -14.35
C GLY A 156 2.30 -15.84 -13.77
N VAL A 157 2.11 -15.33 -12.55
CA VAL A 157 0.84 -15.28 -11.81
C VAL A 157 0.42 -13.82 -11.61
N LYS A 158 -0.88 -13.53 -11.71
CA LYS A 158 -1.54 -12.29 -11.27
C LYS A 158 -2.96 -12.61 -10.82
N ASN A 159 -3.74 -11.60 -10.46
CA ASN A 159 -5.17 -11.73 -10.15
C ASN A 159 -5.46 -12.60 -8.92
N ARG A 160 -4.52 -12.63 -7.97
CA ARG A 160 -4.58 -13.46 -6.76
C ARG A 160 -3.87 -12.75 -5.63
N LEU A 161 -4.41 -12.88 -4.43
CA LEU A 161 -3.81 -12.37 -3.20
C LEU A 161 -3.41 -13.53 -2.30
N THR A 162 -2.17 -13.49 -1.81
CA THR A 162 -1.59 -14.51 -0.93
C THR A 162 -1.38 -13.92 0.45
N GLY A 163 -1.93 -14.60 1.45
CA GLY A 163 -1.81 -14.24 2.86
C GLY A 163 -0.79 -15.14 3.56
N HIS A 164 -0.13 -14.58 4.56
CA HIS A 164 0.86 -15.24 5.42
C HIS A 164 0.64 -14.87 6.88
N ARG A 165 1.03 -15.76 7.78
CA ARG A 165 1.43 -15.36 9.14
C ARG A 165 2.80 -14.68 9.08
N MET A 166 2.94 -13.60 9.82
CA MET A 166 4.17 -12.82 9.94
C MET A 166 4.64 -12.84 11.40
N ARG A 167 5.95 -12.77 11.63
CA ARG A 167 6.46 -12.49 12.97
C ARG A 167 5.97 -11.11 13.44
N PRO A 168 5.57 -10.93 14.71
CA PRO A 168 5.15 -9.61 15.21
C PRO A 168 6.20 -8.51 15.05
N ASP A 169 7.49 -8.86 15.03
CA ASP A 169 8.59 -7.91 14.77
C ASP A 169 8.79 -7.55 13.29
N GLY A 170 7.94 -8.08 12.39
CA GLY A 170 7.99 -7.82 10.95
C GLY A 170 9.22 -8.42 10.23
N THR A 171 10.01 -9.27 10.88
CA THR A 171 11.30 -9.73 10.33
C THR A 171 11.18 -10.91 9.36
N GLY A 172 10.03 -11.58 9.29
CA GLY A 172 9.86 -12.72 8.39
C GLY A 172 8.47 -13.31 8.41
N LEU A 173 8.16 -14.10 7.39
CA LEU A 173 6.93 -14.88 7.29
C LEU A 173 7.11 -16.27 7.94
N LEU A 174 6.04 -16.80 8.52
CA LEU A 174 6.04 -18.04 9.30
C LEU A 174 5.51 -19.25 8.52
N ASP A 175 5.16 -19.05 7.24
CA ASP A 175 4.60 -20.07 6.38
C ASP A 175 4.93 -19.82 4.89
N GLU A 176 4.56 -20.78 4.04
CA GLU A 176 4.73 -20.70 2.58
C GLU A 176 3.69 -19.81 1.90
N GLY A 177 2.66 -19.39 2.62
CA GLY A 177 1.54 -18.60 2.11
C GLY A 177 0.35 -19.43 1.66
N LYS A 178 -0.81 -18.79 1.70
CA LYS A 178 -2.08 -19.34 1.20
C LYS A 178 -2.73 -18.32 0.29
N VAL A 179 -3.20 -18.75 -0.89
CA VAL A 179 -4.09 -17.90 -1.70
C VAL A 179 -5.38 -17.70 -0.92
N ILE A 180 -5.62 -16.46 -0.47
CA ILE A 180 -6.79 -16.10 0.34
C ILE A 180 -7.91 -15.50 -0.51
N ILE A 181 -7.55 -14.91 -1.66
CA ILE A 181 -8.49 -14.41 -2.67
C ILE A 181 -7.97 -14.85 -4.05
N ASP A 182 -8.77 -15.63 -4.76
CA ASP A 182 -8.51 -16.12 -6.12
C ASP A 182 -9.50 -15.45 -7.08
N ALA A 183 -9.14 -14.27 -7.61
CA ALA A 183 -10.04 -13.49 -8.44
C ALA A 183 -10.28 -14.09 -9.83
N ASP A 184 -9.51 -15.11 -10.24
CA ASP A 184 -9.83 -15.90 -11.44
C ASP A 184 -11.19 -16.63 -11.31
N ARG A 185 -11.68 -16.79 -10.08
CA ARG A 185 -12.98 -17.42 -9.79
C ARG A 185 -14.13 -16.43 -9.68
N ILE A 186 -13.85 -15.12 -9.77
CA ILE A 186 -14.85 -14.07 -9.64
C ILE A 186 -15.14 -13.53 -11.05
N PRO A 187 -16.35 -13.74 -11.61
CA PRO A 187 -16.64 -13.34 -12.98
C PRO A 187 -16.36 -11.87 -13.26
N GLY A 188 -15.60 -11.59 -14.32
CA GLY A 188 -15.22 -10.24 -14.73
C GLY A 188 -13.99 -9.67 -14.01
N TRP A 189 -13.48 -10.32 -12.97
CA TRP A 189 -12.30 -9.82 -12.26
C TRP A 189 -11.00 -10.24 -12.93
N PHE A 190 -10.12 -9.27 -13.15
CA PHE A 190 -8.78 -9.47 -13.69
C PHE A 190 -7.82 -8.45 -13.09
N THR A 191 -6.53 -8.79 -13.01
CA THR A 191 -5.49 -7.90 -12.45
C THR A 191 -5.84 -7.42 -11.02
N LEU A 192 -6.37 -8.30 -10.17
CA LEU A 192 -6.45 -8.03 -8.74
C LEU A 192 -5.04 -7.91 -8.14
N GLU A 193 -4.74 -6.74 -7.59
CA GLU A 193 -3.46 -6.40 -6.96
C GLU A 193 -3.65 -5.30 -5.90
N GLY A 194 -2.57 -4.69 -5.41
CA GLY A 194 -2.63 -3.56 -4.49
C GLY A 194 -3.35 -3.76 -3.15
N PRO A 195 -3.25 -4.94 -2.49
CA PRO A 195 -4.01 -5.19 -1.28
C PRO A 195 -3.56 -4.29 -0.14
N LYS A 196 -4.50 -3.56 0.46
CA LYS A 196 -4.35 -2.92 1.78
C LYS A 196 -5.21 -3.65 2.80
N ALA A 197 -4.56 -4.23 3.79
CA ALA A 197 -5.22 -4.94 4.88
C ALA A 197 -5.53 -3.99 6.05
N TYR A 198 -6.72 -4.17 6.63
CA TYR A 198 -7.21 -3.43 7.80
C TYR A 198 -7.94 -4.36 8.77
N ARG A 199 -7.90 -4.02 10.06
CA ARG A 199 -8.77 -4.58 11.10
C ARG A 199 -9.81 -3.52 11.45
N HIS A 200 -11.09 -3.81 11.27
CA HIS A 200 -12.16 -2.83 11.56
C HIS A 200 -13.48 -3.53 11.88
N ASP A 201 -14.16 -3.09 12.94
CA ASP A 201 -15.47 -3.59 13.41
C ASP A 201 -15.58 -5.12 13.53
N GLY A 202 -14.52 -5.75 14.04
CA GLY A 202 -14.48 -7.20 14.19
C GLY A 202 -14.34 -7.95 12.86
N TRP A 203 -13.97 -7.30 11.76
CA TRP A 203 -13.61 -7.90 10.48
C TRP A 203 -12.15 -7.66 10.06
N PHE A 204 -11.61 -8.61 9.30
CA PHE A 204 -10.45 -8.39 8.45
C PHE A 204 -10.95 -7.84 7.12
N TRP A 205 -10.47 -6.68 6.73
CA TRP A 205 -10.74 -6.07 5.44
C TRP A 205 -9.49 -6.11 4.57
N ILE A 206 -9.66 -6.39 3.29
CA ILE A 206 -8.64 -6.19 2.27
C ILE A 206 -9.26 -5.34 1.19
N PHE A 207 -8.69 -4.15 0.96
CA PHE A 207 -9.06 -3.31 -0.17
C PHE A 207 -8.02 -3.59 -1.25
N ALA A 208 -8.46 -4.02 -2.43
CA ALA A 208 -7.58 -4.36 -3.53
C ALA A 208 -8.24 -3.95 -4.85
N PRO A 209 -7.63 -3.05 -5.65
CA PRO A 209 -8.12 -2.73 -6.98
C PRO A 209 -8.01 -3.93 -7.93
N ALA A 210 -8.86 -3.94 -8.94
CA ALA A 210 -8.79 -4.82 -10.09
C ALA A 210 -9.03 -4.02 -11.38
N GLY A 211 -8.80 -4.63 -12.54
CA GLY A 211 -8.98 -4.00 -13.85
C GLY A 211 -7.72 -3.34 -14.43
N GLY A 212 -6.68 -3.14 -13.62
CA GLY A 212 -5.43 -2.47 -14.01
C GLY A 212 -5.54 -0.94 -14.01
N VAL A 213 -4.46 -0.29 -14.45
CA VAL A 213 -4.36 1.17 -14.53
C VAL A 213 -5.30 1.71 -15.63
N GLU A 214 -5.83 2.93 -15.45
CA GLU A 214 -6.81 3.63 -16.32
C GLU A 214 -8.28 3.18 -16.19
N THR A 215 -8.55 1.88 -16.27
CA THR A 215 -9.94 1.35 -16.32
C THR A 215 -10.32 0.52 -15.08
N GLY A 216 -9.56 0.67 -14.00
CA GLY A 216 -9.70 -0.13 -12.79
C GLY A 216 -10.94 0.18 -11.96
N TRP A 217 -11.19 -0.69 -10.98
CA TRP A 217 -12.17 -0.49 -9.93
C TRP A 217 -11.61 -0.93 -8.59
N GLN A 218 -12.15 -0.40 -7.50
CA GLN A 218 -11.77 -0.76 -6.15
C GLN A 218 -12.65 -1.91 -5.64
N GLY A 219 -12.02 -3.05 -5.36
CA GLY A 219 -12.62 -4.14 -4.60
C GLY A 219 -12.45 -3.93 -3.10
N ALA A 220 -13.47 -4.29 -2.33
CA ALA A 220 -13.38 -4.49 -0.90
C ALA A 220 -13.75 -5.94 -0.58
N PHE A 221 -12.90 -6.57 0.23
CA PHE A 221 -13.06 -7.94 0.68
C PHE A 221 -13.11 -7.96 2.19
N ARG A 222 -14.01 -8.75 2.79
CA ARG A 222 -14.00 -8.95 4.25
C ARG A 222 -14.14 -10.38 4.69
N SER A 223 -13.56 -10.71 5.83
CA SER A 223 -13.72 -12.00 6.49
C SER A 223 -13.64 -11.89 8.01
N ARG A 224 -14.22 -12.86 8.72
CA ARG A 224 -14.05 -12.99 10.18
C ARG A 224 -12.68 -13.56 10.56
N GLY A 225 -11.96 -14.17 9.62
CA GLY A 225 -10.59 -14.65 9.83
C GLY A 225 -9.67 -14.23 8.68
N PHE A 226 -8.41 -13.96 9.00
CA PHE A 226 -7.43 -13.47 8.00
C PHE A 226 -7.25 -14.41 6.79
N PHE A 227 -7.40 -15.72 6.98
CA PHE A 227 -7.26 -16.71 5.90
C PHE A 227 -8.57 -17.01 5.15
N GLY A 228 -9.59 -16.17 5.33
CA GLY A 228 -10.88 -16.25 4.66
C GLY A 228 -11.82 -17.33 5.23
N PRO A 229 -12.88 -17.67 4.49
CA PRO A 229 -13.21 -17.14 3.15
C PRO A 229 -13.58 -15.65 3.20
N TYR A 230 -13.27 -14.93 2.13
CA TYR A 230 -13.60 -13.51 1.98
C TYR A 230 -14.90 -13.33 1.18
N GLU A 231 -15.78 -12.46 1.67
CA GLU A 231 -16.88 -11.86 0.91
C GLU A 231 -16.31 -10.70 0.08
N GLU A 232 -16.69 -10.56 -1.19
CA GLU A 232 -16.23 -9.49 -2.08
C GLU A 232 -17.33 -8.49 -2.46
N ARG A 233 -16.92 -7.25 -2.76
CA ARG A 233 -17.78 -6.23 -3.37
C ARG A 233 -16.94 -5.21 -4.15
N VAL A 234 -17.43 -4.77 -5.31
CA VAL A 234 -16.91 -3.55 -5.95
C VAL A 234 -17.50 -2.33 -5.25
N VAL A 235 -16.63 -1.44 -4.76
CA VAL A 235 -17.02 -0.30 -3.91
C VAL A 235 -16.73 1.07 -4.53
N LEU A 236 -15.87 1.14 -5.54
CA LEU A 236 -15.61 2.36 -6.30
C LEU A 236 -15.26 2.00 -7.75
N GLU A 237 -15.82 2.73 -8.70
CA GLU A 237 -15.59 2.59 -10.15
C GLU A 237 -15.50 3.99 -10.76
N GLN A 238 -14.92 4.10 -11.95
CA GLN A 238 -14.79 5.38 -12.68
C GLN A 238 -16.13 6.11 -12.88
N GLY A 239 -17.19 5.36 -13.19
CA GLY A 239 -18.50 5.92 -13.55
C GLY A 239 -18.42 6.83 -14.78
N ASP A 240 -19.10 7.98 -14.72
CA ASP A 240 -19.16 8.97 -15.81
C ASP A 240 -18.08 10.06 -15.68
N THR A 241 -17.04 9.85 -14.85
CA THR A 241 -16.00 10.86 -14.60
C THR A 241 -14.87 10.80 -15.64
N GLU A 242 -14.24 11.95 -15.90
CA GLU A 242 -13.02 12.03 -16.73
C GLU A 242 -11.76 11.56 -15.99
N VAL A 243 -11.85 11.28 -14.69
CA VAL A 243 -10.75 10.74 -13.88
C VAL A 243 -10.66 9.24 -14.16
N ASN A 244 -9.45 8.71 -14.32
CA ASN A 244 -9.27 7.26 -14.49
C ASN A 244 -9.90 6.46 -13.34
N GLY A 245 -10.27 5.22 -13.63
CA GLY A 245 -10.73 4.28 -12.62
C GLY A 245 -9.72 4.11 -11.48
N PRO A 246 -10.19 3.89 -10.23
CA PRO A 246 -9.30 3.82 -9.09
C PRO A 246 -8.32 2.66 -9.21
N HIS A 247 -7.05 2.97 -9.00
CA HIS A 247 -5.98 1.99 -8.90
C HIS A 247 -5.07 2.39 -7.74
N GLN A 248 -4.69 1.41 -6.92
CA GLN A 248 -3.91 1.45 -5.67
C GLN A 248 -4.19 2.65 -4.75
N GLY A 249 -4.46 2.37 -3.48
CA GLY A 249 -4.86 3.45 -2.59
C GLY A 249 -4.91 3.04 -1.14
N GLY A 250 -5.09 4.04 -0.28
CA GLY A 250 -5.24 3.88 1.16
C GLY A 250 -6.57 4.43 1.65
N TRP A 251 -7.16 3.74 2.63
CA TRP A 251 -8.34 4.20 3.36
C TRP A 251 -7.92 4.66 4.76
N VAL A 252 -8.46 5.80 5.20
CA VAL A 252 -8.33 6.29 6.57
C VAL A 252 -9.66 6.80 7.08
N ARG A 253 -9.83 6.71 8.40
CA ARG A 253 -10.97 7.28 9.11
C ARG A 253 -10.51 8.46 9.97
N THR A 254 -11.19 9.59 9.86
CA THR A 254 -10.89 10.78 10.68
C THR A 254 -11.45 10.61 12.09
N LYS A 255 -10.96 11.38 13.07
CA LYS A 255 -11.54 11.41 14.43
C LYS A 255 -12.99 11.90 14.45
N ALA A 256 -13.40 12.69 13.45
CA ALA A 256 -14.78 13.11 13.27
C ALA A 256 -15.70 11.98 12.76
N GLY A 257 -15.13 10.82 12.41
CA GLY A 257 -15.87 9.65 11.93
C GLY A 257 -16.12 9.65 10.42
N GLU A 258 -15.37 10.44 9.66
CA GLU A 258 -15.45 10.47 8.20
C GLU A 258 -14.50 9.45 7.59
N ASP A 259 -14.87 8.87 6.47
CA ASP A 259 -14.05 7.91 5.73
C ASP A 259 -13.49 8.57 4.46
N TRP A 260 -12.18 8.45 4.28
CA TRP A 260 -11.48 8.98 3.12
C TRP A 260 -10.72 7.85 2.43
N PHE A 261 -10.75 7.86 1.10
CA PHE A 261 -9.97 6.95 0.28
C PHE A 261 -9.19 7.77 -0.75
N ALA A 262 -7.87 7.61 -0.78
CA ALA A 262 -7.02 8.19 -1.81
C ALA A 262 -6.54 7.09 -2.75
N HIS A 263 -6.55 7.37 -4.05
CA HIS A 263 -6.00 6.50 -5.09
C HIS A 263 -5.20 7.33 -6.08
N PHE A 264 -4.42 6.68 -6.96
CA PHE A 264 -3.78 7.37 -8.08
C PHE A 264 -4.52 7.10 -9.39
N GLN A 265 -4.09 7.81 -10.44
CA GLN A 265 -4.54 7.66 -11.82
C GLN A 265 -3.36 7.56 -12.78
#